data_AF-X1S6Y7-F1
#
_entry.id   AF-X1S6Y7-F1
#
_cell.length_a   1.000
_cell.length_b   1.000
_cell.length_c   1.000
_cell.angle_alpha   90.00
_cell.angle_beta   90.00
_cell.angle_gamma   90.00
#
_symmetry.space_group_name_H-M   'P 1'
#
loop_
_entity.id
_entity.type
_entity.pdbx_description
1 polymer ?
#
loop_
_entity_poly.entity_id
_entity_poly.type
_entity_poly.pdbx_seq_one_letter_code
_entity_poly.pdbx_strand_id
1 'polypeptide(L)'
;MGVKSPETYGDYYWAMRVEADKVFDESIEDALSPLFSGLLSDIPDISELSAGTQNFIRTLAEPHSAGLAGFLQLTGAELGAELLKGALAPARAMLHRLNMSRSRETWLTSAEAITLSLRKKIPDEFFYELTAAEGYEDILADFKHESMQPYPSIPEIFTYARYHGDPYAPATEVWEHYDVAERDFGLWEWLGLQRLSTLQVQQMFR
;
A
#
# COMPACT_ATOMS: atom_id res chain seq x y z
N MET A 1 46.20 5.94 -31.76
CA MET A 1 46.21 6.35 -33.17
C MET A 1 45.58 5.31 -34.11
N GLY A 2 45.52 4.01 -33.75
CA GLY A 2 44.97 2.96 -34.63
C GLY A 2 43.49 3.04 -35.05
N VAL A 3 42.59 3.62 -34.25
CA VAL A 3 41.15 3.73 -34.64
C VAL A 3 40.88 4.89 -35.61
N LYS A 4 41.64 6.00 -35.51
CA LYS A 4 41.46 7.19 -36.35
C LYS A 4 42.27 7.16 -37.65
N SER A 5 43.32 6.34 -37.68
CA SER A 5 44.19 6.12 -38.83
C SER A 5 44.74 4.69 -38.76
N PRO A 6 43.97 3.69 -39.19
CA PRO A 6 44.38 2.28 -39.11
C PRO A 6 45.53 2.01 -40.08
N GLU A 7 46.69 1.60 -39.56
CA GLU A 7 47.90 1.29 -40.36
C GLU A 7 48.10 -0.22 -40.54
N THR A 8 47.52 -1.03 -39.65
CA THR A 8 47.58 -2.49 -39.69
C THR A 8 46.20 -3.11 -39.82
N TYR A 9 46.14 -4.37 -40.27
CA TYR A 9 44.88 -5.12 -40.33
C TYR A 9 44.22 -5.26 -38.95
N GLY A 10 45.02 -5.38 -37.88
CA GLY A 10 44.52 -5.41 -36.50
C GLY A 10 43.89 -4.08 -36.07
N ASP A 11 44.49 -2.96 -36.47
CA ASP A 11 43.92 -1.62 -36.23
C ASP A 11 42.63 -1.40 -37.01
N TYR A 12 42.57 -1.86 -38.26
CA TYR A 12 41.36 -1.80 -39.09
C TYR A 12 40.22 -2.64 -38.50
N TYR A 13 40.50 -3.89 -38.11
CA TYR A 13 39.50 -4.77 -37.48
C TYR A 13 38.96 -4.16 -36.17
N TRP A 14 39.84 -3.57 -35.37
CA TRP A 14 39.44 -2.89 -34.13
C TRP A 14 38.65 -1.61 -34.40
N ALA A 15 39.04 -0.82 -35.41
CA ALA A 15 38.31 0.37 -35.83
C ALA A 15 36.89 0.03 -36.33
N MET A 16 36.76 -0.98 -37.19
CA MET A 16 35.48 -1.47 -37.70
C MET A 16 34.59 -2.04 -36.60
N ARG A 17 35.17 -2.65 -35.56
CA ARG A 17 34.40 -3.12 -34.40
C ARG A 17 33.85 -1.96 -33.58
N VAL A 18 34.66 -0.93 -33.32
CA VAL A 18 34.22 0.31 -32.64
C VAL A 18 33.16 1.04 -33.46
N GLU A 19 33.25 1.00 -34.79
CA GLU A 19 32.26 1.59 -35.70
C GLU A 19 30.94 0.78 -35.70
N ALA A 20 31.01 -0.55 -35.69
CA ALA A 20 29.83 -1.40 -35.53
C ALA A 20 29.12 -1.20 -34.18
N ASP A 21 29.88 -1.04 -33.09
CA ASP A 21 29.32 -0.75 -31.76
C ASP A 21 28.60 0.61 -31.76
N LYS A 22 29.15 1.64 -32.41
CA LYS A 22 28.47 2.94 -32.57
C LYS A 22 27.18 2.86 -33.37
N VAL A 23 27.18 2.15 -34.49
CA VAL A 23 25.99 1.98 -35.34
C VAL A 23 24.90 1.20 -34.57
N PHE A 24 25.30 0.24 -33.75
CA PHE A 24 24.38 -0.49 -32.90
C PHE A 24 23.78 0.42 -31.80
N ASP A 25 24.62 1.25 -31.17
CA ASP A 25 24.19 2.25 -30.18
C ASP A 25 23.22 3.28 -30.77
N GLU A 26 23.55 3.84 -31.94
CA GLU A 26 22.69 4.77 -32.69
C GLU A 26 21.34 4.12 -33.04
N SER A 27 21.32 2.84 -33.43
CA SER A 27 20.09 2.13 -33.76
C SER A 27 19.17 1.87 -32.55
N ILE A 28 19.75 1.66 -31.36
CA ILE A 28 19.01 1.50 -30.11
C ILE A 28 18.47 2.86 -29.65
N GLU A 29 19.29 3.91 -29.76
CA GLU A 29 18.90 5.29 -29.47
C GLU A 29 17.75 5.72 -30.39
N ASP A 30 17.82 5.50 -31.70
CA ASP A 30 16.72 5.82 -32.64
C ASP A 30 15.42 5.05 -32.33
N ALA A 31 15.54 3.79 -31.90
CA ALA A 31 14.38 2.95 -31.59
C ALA A 31 13.69 3.34 -30.26
N LEU A 32 14.45 3.75 -29.25
CA LEU A 32 13.95 4.00 -27.90
C LEU A 32 13.71 5.49 -27.58
N SER A 33 14.41 6.41 -28.25
CA SER A 33 14.30 7.86 -28.01
C SER A 33 12.86 8.38 -28.14
N PRO A 34 12.05 7.97 -29.15
CA PRO A 34 10.67 8.43 -29.24
C PRO A 34 9.80 7.99 -28.05
N LEU A 35 10.08 6.80 -27.49
CA LEU A 35 9.34 6.25 -26.34
C LEU A 35 9.70 6.96 -25.03
N PHE A 36 10.99 7.22 -24.81
CA PHE A 36 11.46 7.96 -23.63
C PHE A 36 11.06 9.43 -23.69
N SER A 37 11.17 10.06 -24.86
CA SER A 37 10.76 11.44 -25.07
C SER A 37 9.28 11.60 -24.69
N GLY A 38 8.37 10.80 -25.23
CA GLY A 38 6.95 10.90 -24.90
C GLY A 38 6.58 10.57 -23.45
N LEU A 39 7.28 9.63 -22.79
CA LEU A 39 6.99 9.25 -21.40
C LEU A 39 7.56 10.26 -20.39
N LEU A 40 8.74 10.83 -20.68
CA LEU A 40 9.50 11.68 -19.75
C LEU A 40 9.27 13.17 -19.97
N SER A 41 8.92 13.62 -21.18
CA SER A 41 8.55 15.02 -21.46
C SER A 41 7.29 15.44 -20.71
N ASP A 42 6.42 14.47 -20.45
CA ASP A 42 5.08 14.66 -19.89
C ASP A 42 5.05 14.48 -18.37
N ILE A 43 6.20 14.45 -17.69
CA ILE A 43 6.25 14.48 -16.23
C ILE A 43 6.04 15.94 -15.79
N PRO A 44 4.86 16.33 -15.28
CA PRO A 44 4.69 17.67 -14.75
C PRO A 44 5.55 17.83 -13.49
N ASP A 45 5.92 19.08 -13.22
CA ASP A 45 6.67 19.48 -12.03
C ASP A 45 8.09 18.90 -11.92
N ILE A 46 8.73 18.46 -13.03
CA ILE A 46 10.18 18.10 -13.06
C ILE A 46 11.04 19.19 -12.37
N SER A 47 10.64 20.45 -12.47
CA SER A 47 11.32 21.59 -11.82
C SER A 47 11.44 21.48 -10.30
N GLU A 48 10.65 20.65 -9.63
CA GLU A 48 10.72 20.40 -8.18
C GLU A 48 11.80 19.38 -7.79
N LEU A 49 12.34 18.64 -8.76
CA LEU A 49 13.39 17.65 -8.53
C LEU A 49 14.76 18.32 -8.31
N SER A 50 15.72 17.58 -7.76
CA SER A 50 17.10 18.08 -7.67
C SER A 50 17.67 18.35 -9.06
N ALA A 51 18.51 19.38 -9.23
CA ALA A 51 19.08 19.75 -10.52
C ALA A 51 19.80 18.59 -11.24
N GLY A 52 20.44 17.68 -10.48
CA GLY A 52 21.06 16.47 -11.03
C GLY A 52 20.04 15.49 -11.62
N THR A 53 18.91 15.29 -10.95
CA THR A 53 17.81 14.45 -11.43
C THR A 53 17.11 15.05 -12.65
N GLN A 54 16.93 16.38 -12.66
CA GLN A 54 16.37 17.09 -13.81
C GLN A 54 17.24 16.94 -15.06
N ASN A 55 18.55 17.14 -14.91
CA ASN A 55 19.51 16.95 -15.99
C ASN A 55 19.51 15.51 -16.48
N PHE A 56 19.47 14.54 -15.55
CA PHE A 56 19.42 13.12 -15.91
C PHE A 56 18.16 12.76 -16.71
N ILE A 57 16.97 13.18 -16.27
CA ILE A 57 15.70 12.93 -16.98
C ILE A 57 15.70 13.59 -18.35
N ARG A 58 16.22 14.82 -18.46
CA ARG A 58 16.30 15.53 -19.74
C ARG A 58 17.26 14.85 -20.71
N THR A 59 18.41 14.38 -20.23
CA THR A 59 19.37 13.61 -21.03
C THR A 59 18.79 12.26 -21.49
N LEU A 60 17.91 11.64 -20.70
CA LEU A 60 17.19 10.43 -21.12
C LEU A 60 16.06 10.72 -22.12
N ALA A 61 15.39 11.87 -22.01
CA ALA A 61 14.33 12.29 -22.93
C ALA A 61 14.89 12.75 -24.29
N GLU A 62 16.11 13.29 -24.32
CA GLU A 62 16.84 13.75 -25.49
C GLU A 62 18.28 13.20 -25.46
N PRO A 63 18.48 11.91 -25.76
CA PRO A 63 19.82 11.32 -25.77
C PRO A 63 20.61 11.86 -26.97
N HIS A 64 21.46 12.85 -26.73
CA HIS A 64 22.30 13.49 -27.76
C HIS A 64 23.77 13.04 -27.73
N SER A 65 24.10 11.90 -27.12
CA SER A 65 25.49 11.41 -27.12
C SER A 65 25.61 9.90 -27.01
N ALA A 66 26.46 9.33 -27.87
CA ALA A 66 26.96 7.95 -27.77
C ALA A 66 27.42 7.63 -26.34
N GLY A 67 26.67 6.77 -25.65
CA GLY A 67 26.92 6.42 -24.26
C GLY A 67 25.68 5.94 -23.50
N LEU A 68 24.46 6.19 -24.02
CA LEU A 68 23.24 5.63 -23.45
C LEU A 68 23.28 4.10 -23.50
N ALA A 69 23.75 3.52 -24.61
CA ALA A 69 23.86 2.07 -24.75
C ALA A 69 24.89 1.45 -23.78
N GLY A 70 26.02 2.12 -23.52
CA GLY A 70 26.99 1.70 -22.50
C GLY A 70 26.44 1.80 -21.08
N PHE A 71 25.64 2.84 -20.80
CA PHE A 71 24.91 2.96 -19.54
C PHE A 71 23.81 1.90 -19.41
N LEU A 72 23.05 1.61 -20.48
CA LEU A 72 22.04 0.55 -20.52
C LEU A 72 22.66 -0.84 -20.35
N GLN A 73 23.82 -1.10 -20.96
CA GLN A 73 24.61 -2.31 -20.70
C GLN A 73 25.00 -2.43 -19.22
N LEU A 74 25.42 -1.34 -18.58
CA LEU A 74 25.69 -1.33 -17.14
C LEU A 74 24.43 -1.52 -16.29
N THR A 75 23.26 -1.05 -16.74
CA THR A 75 21.97 -1.36 -16.08
C THR A 75 21.52 -2.81 -16.26
N GLY A 76 22.12 -3.55 -17.20
CA GLY A 76 21.99 -5.01 -17.27
C GLY A 76 22.66 -5.73 -16.10
N ALA A 77 23.58 -5.06 -15.37
CA ALA A 77 24.15 -5.53 -14.12
C ALA A 77 23.37 -4.98 -12.91
N GLU A 78 23.21 -5.80 -11.87
CA GLU A 78 22.39 -5.52 -10.67
C GLU A 78 22.75 -4.18 -9.98
N LEU A 79 24.03 -3.83 -9.93
CA LEU A 79 24.51 -2.58 -9.34
C LEU A 79 24.13 -1.34 -10.17
N GLY A 80 24.15 -1.43 -11.50
CA GLY A 80 23.71 -0.34 -12.38
C GLY A 80 22.20 -0.13 -12.33
N ALA A 81 21.43 -1.22 -12.27
CA ALA A 81 19.99 -1.17 -12.10
C ALA A 81 19.57 -0.50 -10.79
N GLU A 82 20.25 -0.81 -9.67
CA GLU A 82 19.89 -0.23 -8.36
C GLU A 82 20.26 1.26 -8.25
N LEU A 83 21.39 1.69 -8.83
CA LEU A 83 21.75 3.11 -8.92
C LEU A 83 20.75 3.90 -9.76
N LEU A 84 20.34 3.36 -10.92
CA LEU A 84 19.31 3.95 -11.77
C LEU A 84 17.98 4.10 -11.02
N LYS A 85 17.54 3.01 -10.37
CA LYS A 85 16.31 2.98 -9.59
C LYS A 85 16.33 3.99 -8.44
N GLY A 86 17.46 4.12 -7.75
CA GLY A 86 17.66 5.14 -6.72
C GLY A 86 17.58 6.58 -7.27
N ALA A 87 18.27 6.84 -8.39
CA ALA A 87 18.26 8.16 -9.02
C ALA A 87 16.87 8.57 -9.55
N LEU A 88 16.09 7.61 -10.04
CA LEU A 88 14.73 7.82 -10.57
C LEU A 88 13.62 7.72 -9.51
N ALA A 89 13.93 7.30 -8.27
CA ALA A 89 12.93 7.11 -7.23
C ALA A 89 12.06 8.38 -6.98
N PRO A 90 12.62 9.60 -6.91
CA PRO A 90 11.82 10.81 -6.73
C PRO A 90 10.85 11.07 -7.88
N ALA A 91 11.32 10.93 -9.13
CA ALA A 91 10.50 11.13 -10.32
C ALA A 91 9.37 10.10 -10.42
N ARG A 92 9.66 8.83 -10.07
CA ARG A 92 8.65 7.77 -9.97
C ARG A 92 7.59 8.09 -8.90
N ALA A 93 8.00 8.63 -7.75
CA ALA A 93 7.06 9.02 -6.70
C ALA A 93 6.14 10.17 -7.14
N MET A 94 6.68 11.16 -7.86
CA MET A 94 5.89 12.26 -8.43
C MET A 94 4.90 11.75 -9.47
N LEU A 95 5.36 10.94 -10.43
CA LEU A 95 4.49 10.29 -11.43
C LEU A 95 3.39 9.46 -10.79
N HIS A 96 3.73 8.67 -9.76
CA HIS A 96 2.75 7.91 -8.99
C HIS A 96 1.72 8.82 -8.33
N ARG A 97 2.14 9.91 -7.67
CA ARG A 97 1.24 10.88 -7.05
C ARG A 97 0.33 11.57 -8.06
N LEU A 98 0.86 11.97 -9.22
CA LEU A 98 0.11 12.61 -10.30
C LEU A 98 -0.92 11.66 -10.92
N ASN A 99 -0.56 10.39 -11.08
CA ASN A 99 -1.50 9.37 -11.52
C ASN A 99 -2.62 9.22 -10.49
N MET A 100 -2.28 9.04 -9.21
CA MET A 100 -3.25 8.89 -8.11
C MET A 100 -4.15 10.12 -7.94
N SER A 101 -3.65 11.34 -8.16
CA SER A 101 -4.47 12.56 -8.06
C SER A 101 -5.43 12.74 -9.24
N ARG A 102 -5.03 12.30 -10.43
CA ARG A 102 -5.88 12.30 -11.64
C ARG A 102 -6.92 11.20 -11.60
N SER A 103 -6.51 9.97 -11.31
CA SER A 103 -7.40 8.81 -11.30
C SER A 103 -8.27 8.75 -10.04
N ARG A 104 -7.82 9.37 -8.94
CA ARG A 104 -8.46 9.28 -7.61
C ARG A 104 -8.73 7.83 -7.21
N GLU A 105 -7.80 6.96 -7.56
CA GLU A 105 -7.89 5.51 -7.34
C GLU A 105 -7.80 5.10 -5.87
N THR A 106 -7.42 6.01 -4.97
CA THR A 106 -7.40 5.70 -3.53
C THR A 106 -8.79 5.88 -2.94
N TRP A 107 -9.45 4.76 -2.64
CA TRP A 107 -10.75 4.71 -2.00
C TRP A 107 -10.57 4.60 -0.48
N LEU A 108 -11.62 4.91 0.28
CA LEU A 108 -11.65 4.58 1.71
C LEU A 108 -11.55 3.07 1.87
N THR A 109 -10.83 2.63 2.90
CA THR A 109 -10.78 1.22 3.24
C THR A 109 -12.13 0.75 3.76
N SER A 110 -12.42 -0.55 3.67
CA SER A 110 -13.65 -1.12 4.26
C SER A 110 -13.75 -0.87 5.76
N ALA A 111 -12.64 -0.83 6.50
CA ALA A 111 -12.65 -0.51 7.93
C ALA A 111 -13.08 0.96 8.20
N GLU A 112 -12.64 1.91 7.36
CA GLU A 112 -13.06 3.31 7.42
C GLU A 112 -14.52 3.45 7.00
N ALA A 113 -14.94 2.74 5.94
CA ALA A 113 -16.33 2.70 5.48
C ALA A 113 -17.26 2.18 6.57
N ILE A 114 -16.91 1.07 7.23
CA ILE A 114 -17.66 0.50 8.37
C ILE A 114 -17.76 1.53 9.50
N THR A 115 -16.65 2.18 9.85
CA THR A 115 -16.65 3.19 10.91
C THR A 115 -17.59 4.36 10.61
N LEU A 116 -17.65 4.80 9.35
CA LEU A 116 -18.55 5.87 8.93
C LEU A 116 -20.01 5.41 8.87
N SER A 117 -20.24 4.18 8.41
CA SER A 117 -21.57 3.54 8.36
C SER A 117 -22.18 3.41 9.75
N LEU A 118 -21.42 2.87 10.72
CA LEU A 118 -21.82 2.77 12.13
C LEU A 118 -22.21 4.12 12.74
N ARG A 119 -21.60 5.21 12.27
CA ARG A 119 -21.85 6.59 12.73
C ARG A 119 -22.92 7.31 11.92
N LYS A 120 -23.56 6.62 10.95
CA LYS A 120 -24.54 7.18 10.00
C LYS A 120 -24.01 8.41 9.28
N LYS A 121 -22.73 8.37 8.88
CA LYS A 121 -22.05 9.48 8.17
C LYS A 121 -21.98 9.28 6.66
N ILE A 122 -22.28 8.08 6.20
CA ILE A 122 -22.39 7.74 4.78
C ILE A 122 -23.71 7.01 4.52
N PRO A 123 -24.25 7.07 3.29
CA PRO A 123 -25.37 6.23 2.85
C PRO A 123 -24.97 4.76 2.71
N ASP A 124 -25.93 3.85 2.84
CA ASP A 124 -25.71 2.39 2.70
C ASP A 124 -25.20 2.02 1.30
N GLU A 125 -25.73 2.64 0.25
CA GLU A 125 -25.26 2.45 -1.12
C GLU A 125 -23.75 2.73 -1.25
N PHE A 126 -23.29 3.81 -0.62
CA PHE A 126 -21.87 4.18 -0.65
C PHE A 126 -21.02 3.23 0.19
N PHE A 127 -21.56 2.67 1.27
CA PHE A 127 -20.90 1.62 2.04
C PHE A 127 -20.66 0.35 1.20
N TYR A 128 -21.68 -0.11 0.46
CA TYR A 128 -21.54 -1.28 -0.42
C TYR A 128 -20.58 -1.03 -1.58
N GLU A 129 -20.59 0.17 -2.19
CA GLU A 129 -19.60 0.52 -3.21
C GLU A 129 -18.15 0.46 -2.70
N LEU A 130 -17.88 1.00 -1.51
CA LEU A 130 -16.55 1.00 -0.92
C LEU A 130 -16.08 -0.42 -0.54
N THR A 131 -16.98 -1.26 -0.04
CA THR A 131 -16.64 -2.65 0.35
C THR A 131 -16.50 -3.57 -0.87
N ALA A 132 -17.32 -3.37 -1.90
CA ALA A 132 -17.19 -4.05 -3.19
C ALA A 132 -15.88 -3.70 -3.90
N ALA A 133 -15.40 -2.46 -3.78
CA ALA A 133 -14.09 -2.05 -4.32
C ALA A 133 -12.91 -2.83 -3.70
N GLU A 134 -13.04 -3.32 -2.46
CA GLU A 134 -12.07 -4.22 -1.83
C GLU A 134 -12.32 -5.72 -2.12
N GLY A 135 -13.39 -6.04 -2.86
CA GLY A 135 -13.74 -7.41 -3.26
C GLY A 135 -14.65 -8.14 -2.28
N TYR A 136 -15.30 -7.45 -1.34
CA TYR A 136 -16.34 -8.05 -0.52
C TYR A 136 -17.66 -8.17 -1.30
N GLU A 137 -18.33 -9.31 -1.15
CA GLU A 137 -19.75 -9.45 -1.47
C GLU A 137 -20.58 -8.75 -0.39
N ASP A 138 -21.77 -8.24 -0.72
CA ASP A 138 -22.65 -7.50 0.20
C ASP A 138 -22.88 -8.24 1.52
N ILE A 139 -23.11 -9.56 1.47
CA ILE A 139 -23.30 -10.40 2.66
C ILE A 139 -22.03 -10.41 3.54
N LEU A 140 -20.85 -10.49 2.92
CA LEU A 140 -19.58 -10.45 3.66
C LEU A 140 -19.29 -9.06 4.20
N ALA A 141 -19.72 -8.00 3.50
CA ALA A 141 -19.65 -6.63 3.98
C ALA A 141 -20.52 -6.45 5.24
N ASP A 142 -21.73 -7.01 5.26
CA ASP A 142 -22.62 -7.00 6.42
C ASP A 142 -22.02 -7.75 7.61
N PHE A 143 -21.50 -8.97 7.42
CA PHE A 143 -20.84 -9.70 8.50
C PHE A 143 -19.57 -9.00 9.00
N LYS A 144 -18.81 -8.37 8.10
CA LYS A 144 -17.65 -7.58 8.50
C LYS A 144 -18.07 -6.36 9.31
N HIS A 145 -19.14 -5.68 8.89
CA HIS A 145 -19.72 -4.56 9.63
C HIS A 145 -20.18 -4.99 11.03
N GLU A 146 -20.88 -6.12 11.16
CA GLU A 146 -21.29 -6.70 12.45
C GLU A 146 -20.09 -7.06 13.33
N SER A 147 -19.05 -7.68 12.75
CA SER A 147 -17.84 -8.07 13.50
C SER A 147 -17.06 -6.90 14.12
N MET A 148 -17.21 -5.70 13.53
CA MET A 148 -16.56 -4.48 13.99
C MET A 148 -17.44 -3.65 14.94
N GLN A 149 -18.69 -4.05 15.16
CA GLN A 149 -19.52 -3.43 16.18
C GLN A 149 -18.96 -3.73 17.57
N PRO A 150 -18.96 -2.75 18.50
CA PRO A 150 -18.65 -3.03 19.88
C PRO A 150 -19.62 -4.09 20.43
N TYR A 151 -19.08 -5.24 20.79
CA TYR A 151 -19.83 -6.29 21.48
C TYR A 151 -19.65 -6.16 23.00
N PRO A 152 -20.68 -6.40 23.82
CA PRO A 152 -20.54 -6.40 25.28
C PRO A 152 -19.42 -7.33 25.74
N SER A 153 -18.69 -6.92 26.77
CA SER A 153 -17.69 -7.78 27.39
C SER A 153 -18.37 -8.95 28.11
N ILE A 154 -17.67 -10.08 28.25
CA ILE A 154 -18.23 -11.28 28.88
C ILE A 154 -18.83 -10.97 30.28
N PRO A 155 -18.17 -10.22 31.19
CA PRO A 155 -18.77 -9.87 32.49
C PRO A 155 -20.07 -9.05 32.39
N GLU A 156 -20.21 -8.20 31.37
CA GLU A 156 -21.43 -7.43 31.12
C GLU A 156 -22.57 -8.34 30.65
N ILE A 157 -22.27 -9.33 29.81
CA ILE A 157 -23.23 -10.37 29.39
C ILE A 157 -23.72 -11.16 30.61
N PHE A 158 -22.82 -11.57 31.50
CA PHE A 158 -23.21 -12.24 32.76
C PHE A 158 -24.03 -11.34 33.67
N THR A 159 -23.70 -10.04 33.75
CA THR A 159 -24.48 -9.08 34.53
C THR A 159 -25.88 -8.92 33.96
N TYR A 160 -26.00 -8.75 32.64
CA TYR A 160 -27.27 -8.71 31.91
C TYR A 160 -28.09 -9.97 32.19
N ALA A 161 -27.47 -11.16 32.06
CA ALA A 161 -28.13 -12.43 32.28
C ALA A 161 -28.71 -12.58 33.70
N ARG A 162 -28.04 -12.05 34.72
CA ARG A 162 -28.54 -12.06 36.10
C ARG A 162 -29.72 -11.12 36.34
N TYR A 163 -29.83 -10.03 35.57
CA TYR A 163 -30.94 -9.08 35.70
C TYR A 163 -32.16 -9.47 34.85
N HIS A 164 -31.95 -10.16 33.74
CA HIS A 164 -33.01 -10.50 32.78
C HIS A 164 -33.42 -11.99 32.82
N GLY A 165 -32.56 -12.88 33.31
CA GLY A 165 -32.83 -14.31 33.49
C GLY A 165 -32.89 -14.74 34.96
N ASP A 166 -32.48 -15.99 35.26
CA ASP A 166 -32.36 -16.50 36.63
C ASP A 166 -31.07 -15.96 37.30
N PRO A 167 -31.17 -15.17 38.38
CA PRO A 167 -30.00 -14.63 39.06
C PRO A 167 -29.05 -15.69 39.62
N TYR A 168 -29.51 -16.92 39.88
CA TYR A 168 -28.72 -18.01 40.46
C TYR A 168 -28.24 -19.04 39.42
N ALA A 169 -28.78 -18.98 38.20
CA ALA A 169 -28.42 -19.89 37.11
C ALA A 169 -28.37 -19.12 35.77
N PRO A 170 -27.40 -18.19 35.59
CA PRO A 170 -27.35 -17.32 34.41
C PRO A 170 -26.95 -18.06 33.12
N ALA A 171 -26.60 -19.35 33.18
CA ALA A 171 -26.01 -20.09 32.06
C ALA A 171 -26.88 -20.10 30.81
N THR A 172 -28.18 -20.38 30.96
CA THR A 172 -29.12 -20.42 29.84
C THR A 172 -29.15 -19.09 29.09
N GLU A 173 -29.29 -17.98 29.82
CA GLU A 173 -29.36 -16.64 29.23
C GLU A 173 -28.02 -16.22 28.62
N VAL A 174 -26.89 -16.56 29.26
CA VAL A 174 -25.55 -16.26 28.69
C VAL A 174 -25.35 -16.99 27.36
N TRP A 175 -25.73 -18.27 27.25
CA TRP A 175 -25.54 -19.06 26.04
C TRP A 175 -26.45 -18.67 24.88
N GLU A 176 -27.50 -17.88 25.11
CA GLU A 176 -28.28 -17.26 24.02
C GLU A 176 -27.51 -16.15 23.31
N HIS A 177 -26.59 -15.47 24.01
CA HIS A 177 -25.83 -14.33 23.49
C HIS A 177 -24.34 -14.63 23.25
N TYR A 178 -23.75 -15.62 23.92
CA TYR A 178 -22.32 -15.88 23.80
C TYR A 178 -21.92 -17.34 24.08
N ASP A 179 -21.06 -17.88 23.22
CA ASP A 179 -20.57 -19.26 23.31
C ASP A 179 -19.42 -19.35 24.33
N VAL A 180 -19.77 -19.52 25.62
CA VAL A 180 -18.81 -19.79 26.70
C VAL A 180 -18.63 -21.30 26.85
N ALA A 181 -17.38 -21.76 26.76
CA ALA A 181 -17.05 -23.15 27.08
C ALA A 181 -17.46 -23.50 28.52
N GLU A 182 -18.16 -24.63 28.70
CA GLU A 182 -18.71 -25.06 30.00
C GLU A 182 -17.65 -25.11 31.12
N ARG A 183 -16.43 -25.55 30.79
CA ARG A 183 -15.30 -25.60 31.74
C ARG A 183 -14.90 -24.23 32.30
N ASP A 184 -15.07 -23.18 31.51
CA ASP A 184 -14.65 -21.81 31.81
C ASP A 184 -15.82 -20.99 32.38
N PHE A 185 -17.04 -21.53 32.34
CA PHE A 185 -18.26 -20.85 32.76
C PHE A 185 -18.18 -20.36 34.20
N GLY A 186 -17.74 -21.20 35.14
CA GLY A 186 -17.64 -20.83 36.55
C GLY A 186 -16.66 -19.69 36.83
N LEU A 187 -15.60 -19.54 36.01
CA LEU A 187 -14.67 -18.42 36.12
C LEU A 187 -15.34 -17.11 35.71
N TRP A 188 -16.00 -17.10 34.56
CA TRP A 188 -16.72 -15.93 34.06
C TRP A 188 -17.90 -15.56 34.93
N GLU A 189 -18.61 -16.56 35.44
CA GLU A 189 -19.70 -16.37 36.38
C GLU A 189 -19.25 -15.61 37.63
N TRP A 190 -18.10 -15.99 38.18
CA TRP A 190 -17.53 -15.31 39.33
C TRP A 190 -17.08 -13.88 39.00
N LEU A 191 -16.48 -13.66 37.82
CA LEU A 191 -16.05 -12.33 37.36
C LEU A 191 -17.22 -11.38 37.06
N GLY A 192 -18.36 -11.91 36.60
CA GLY A 192 -19.58 -11.14 36.33
C GLY A 192 -20.38 -10.74 37.58
N LEU A 193 -19.95 -11.11 38.78
CA LEU A 193 -20.61 -10.68 40.02
C LEU A 193 -20.32 -9.20 40.29
N GLN A 194 -21.38 -8.44 40.58
CA GLN A 194 -21.22 -7.09 41.14
C GLN A 194 -20.64 -7.19 42.55
N ARG A 195 -19.48 -6.56 42.76
CA ARG A 195 -18.79 -6.53 44.05
C ARG A 195 -18.79 -5.10 44.54
N LEU A 196 -19.16 -4.91 45.81
CA LEU A 196 -18.99 -3.62 46.45
C LEU A 196 -17.50 -3.30 46.51
N SER A 197 -17.13 -2.13 46.02
CA SER A 197 -15.82 -1.57 46.26
C SER A 197 -15.61 -1.31 47.76
N THR A 198 -14.36 -1.28 48.20
CA THR A 198 -14.00 -0.95 49.59
C THR A 198 -14.65 0.36 50.06
N LEU A 199 -14.76 1.35 49.15
CA LEU A 199 -15.38 2.64 49.45
C LEU A 199 -16.89 2.51 49.70
N GLN A 200 -17.61 1.72 48.90
CA GLN A 200 -19.04 1.49 49.09
C GLN A 200 -19.32 0.75 50.40
N VAL A 201 -18.48 -0.24 50.74
CA VAL A 201 -18.59 -0.95 52.02
C VAL A 201 -18.37 0.00 53.20
N GLN A 202 -17.37 0.88 53.14
CA GLN A 202 -17.11 1.88 54.19
C GLN A 202 -18.26 2.87 54.38
N GLN A 203 -18.96 3.24 53.29
CA GLN A 203 -20.13 4.13 53.37
C GLN A 203 -21.35 3.46 53.99
N MET A 204 -21.56 2.16 53.73
CA MET A 204 -22.68 1.41 54.32
C MET A 204 -22.49 1.07 55.81
N PHE A 205 -21.25 1.07 56.31
CA PHE A 205 -20.93 0.73 57.70
C PHE A 205 -21.03 1.92 58.68
N ARG A 206 -21.31 3.12 58.18
CA ARG A 206 -21.56 4.33 58.97
C ARG A 206 -23.06 4.54 59.17
#